data_AF-A0A8T4TKB7-F1
#
_entry.id   AF-A0A8T4TKB7-F1
#
_cell.length_a   1.000
_cell.length_b   1.000
_cell.length_c   1.000
_cell.angle_alpha   90.00
_cell.angle_beta   90.00
_cell.angle_gamma   90.00
#
_symmetry.space_group_name_H-M   'P 1'
#
loop_
_entity.id
_entity.type
_entity.pdbx_description
1 polymer ?
#
loop_
_entity_poly.entity_id
_entity_poly.type
_entity_poly.pdbx_seq_one_letter_code
_entity_poly.pdbx_strand_id
1 'polypeptide(L)'
;MKIEQTTIQKTFEVKHKNKTHYIDYVNSDGQTLALLNRNNWEIYTDDHELLDIYLFKADSKTRRDEVDKNLILANKLIEFCIKHFNDYKPLNPEEEIEKTKIF
;
A
#
# COMPACT_ATOMS: atom_id res chain seq x y z
N MET A 1 -2.58 -31.20 0.31
CA MET A 1 -2.58 -29.88 1.01
C MET A 1 -3.78 -29.09 0.51
N LYS A 2 -4.39 -28.25 1.37
CA LYS A 2 -5.52 -27.38 1.01
C LYS A 2 -5.21 -25.97 1.53
N ILE A 3 -5.51 -24.95 0.72
CA ILE A 3 -5.44 -23.56 1.13
C ILE A 3 -6.78 -23.22 1.79
N GLU A 4 -6.74 -22.71 3.02
CA GLU A 4 -7.94 -22.29 3.78
C GLU A 4 -8.16 -20.77 3.71
N GLN A 5 -7.11 -19.99 3.47
CA GLN A 5 -7.14 -18.54 3.38
C GLN A 5 -5.97 -18.04 2.55
N THR A 6 -6.18 -16.96 1.82
CA THR A 6 -5.17 -16.21 1.09
C THR A 6 -5.14 -14.77 1.60
N THR A 7 -3.94 -14.30 1.93
CA THR A 7 -3.69 -12.89 2.24
C THR A 7 -2.65 -12.37 1.27
N ILE A 8 -2.94 -11.22 0.66
CA ILE A 8 -1.99 -10.49 -0.17
C ILE A 8 -1.59 -9.25 0.62
N GLN A 9 -0.29 -9.10 0.81
CA GLN A 9 0.31 -7.90 1.38
C GLN A 9 1.38 -7.40 0.42
N LYS A 10 1.33 -6.10 0.10
CA LYS A 10 2.31 -5.47 -0.77
C LYS A 10 2.61 -4.05 -0.30
N THR A 11 3.89 -3.76 -0.19
CA THR A 11 4.38 -2.42 0.12
C THR A 11 4.98 -1.81 -1.14
N PHE A 12 4.67 -0.53 -1.37
CA PHE A 12 5.20 0.26 -2.46
C PHE A 12 5.93 1.47 -1.88
N GLU A 13 7.06 1.82 -2.48
CA GLU A 13 7.70 3.11 -2.26
C GLU A 13 7.52 3.96 -3.51
N VAL A 14 6.83 5.10 -3.38
CA VAL A 14 6.48 5.97 -4.52
C VAL A 14 7.01 7.38 -4.29
N LYS A 15 7.85 7.84 -5.22
CA LYS A 15 8.34 9.23 -5.25
C LYS A 15 7.40 10.13 -6.04
N HIS A 16 6.83 11.13 -5.39
CA HIS A 16 5.96 12.14 -6.00
C HIS A 16 6.37 13.55 -5.55
N LYS A 17 6.70 14.43 -6.51
CA LYS A 17 7.12 15.83 -6.24
C LYS A 17 8.22 15.96 -5.17
N ASN A 18 9.27 15.17 -5.31
CA ASN A 18 10.41 15.09 -4.38
C ASN A 18 10.10 14.57 -2.96
N LYS A 19 8.87 14.12 -2.70
CA LYS A 19 8.51 13.42 -1.48
C LYS A 19 8.38 11.92 -1.74
N THR A 20 8.86 11.11 -0.81
CA THR A 20 8.63 9.67 -0.82
C THR A 20 7.35 9.38 -0.02
N HIS A 21 6.54 8.47 -0.53
CA HIS A 21 5.36 7.95 0.15
C HIS A 21 5.49 6.43 0.20
N TYR A 22 5.11 5.85 1.33
CA TYR A 22 5.08 4.41 1.53
C TYR A 22 3.63 3.96 1.52
N ILE A 23 3.27 3.05 0.61
CA ILE A 23 1.89 2.60 0.45
C ILE A 23 1.83 1.12 0.81
N ASP A 24 1.08 0.82 1.86
CA ASP A 24 0.85 -0.55 2.33
C ASP A 24 -0.53 -1.01 1.90
N TYR A 25 -0.55 -2.02 1.03
CA TYR A 25 -1.73 -2.75 0.65
C TYR A 25 -1.82 -4.06 1.43
N VAL A 26 -2.97 -4.31 2.06
CA VAL A 26 -3.34 -5.61 2.62
C VAL A 26 -4.76 -5.97 2.21
N ASN A 27 -4.96 -7.20 1.76
CA ASN A 27 -6.28 -7.76 1.53
C ASN A 27 -6.28 -9.26 1.78
N SER A 28 -7.43 -9.81 2.17
CA SER A 28 -7.57 -11.24 2.42
C SER A 28 -8.98 -11.71 2.12
N ASP A 29 -9.12 -12.97 1.69
CA ASP A 29 -10.40 -13.66 1.52
C ASP A 29 -10.99 -14.17 2.86
N GLY A 30 -10.29 -13.95 3.97
CA GLY A 30 -10.71 -14.25 5.33
C GLY A 30 -10.34 -13.13 6.30
N GLN A 31 -10.76 -13.27 7.56
CA GLN A 31 -10.43 -12.29 8.58
C GLN A 31 -8.98 -12.48 9.06
N THR A 32 -8.22 -11.38 9.10
CA THR A 32 -6.82 -11.40 9.55
C THR A 32 -6.57 -10.33 10.59
N LEU A 33 -5.61 -10.57 11.48
CA LEU A 33 -5.16 -9.57 12.44
C LEU A 33 -4.62 -8.30 11.74
N ALA A 34 -4.04 -8.48 10.55
CA ALA A 34 -3.52 -7.40 9.72
C ALA A 34 -4.59 -6.52 9.07
N LEU A 35 -5.88 -6.83 9.20
CA LEU A 35 -6.99 -5.99 8.74
C LEU A 35 -7.82 -5.44 9.92
N LEU A 36 -7.43 -5.72 11.17
CA LEU A 36 -8.10 -5.15 12.33
C LEU A 36 -7.74 -3.67 12.46
N ASN A 37 -8.75 -2.80 12.43
CA ASN A 37 -8.65 -1.35 12.60
C ASN A 37 -7.83 -0.62 11.52
N ARG A 38 -7.70 -1.20 10.32
CA ARG A 38 -7.05 -0.54 9.19
C ARG A 38 -7.80 -0.70 7.89
N ASN A 39 -7.57 0.24 6.98
CA ASN A 39 -8.02 0.12 5.60
C ASN A 39 -7.10 -0.83 4.81
N ASN A 40 -7.61 -1.33 3.69
CA ASN A 40 -6.80 -2.10 2.75
C ASN A 40 -5.62 -1.32 2.18
N TRP A 41 -5.71 0.01 2.14
CA TRP A 41 -4.66 0.91 1.67
C TRP A 41 -4.33 1.89 2.78
N GLU A 42 -3.08 1.88 3.21
CA GLU A 42 -2.51 2.89 4.11
C GLU A 42 -1.35 3.57 3.41
N ILE A 43 -1.23 4.87 3.62
CA ILE A 43 -0.23 5.69 2.96
C ILE A 43 0.50 6.45 4.06
N TYR A 44 1.81 6.35 4.08
CA TYR A 44 2.68 7.04 5.02
C TYR A 44 3.56 8.04 4.28
N THR A 45 3.81 9.18 4.89
CA THR A 45 4.74 10.20 4.40
C THR A 45 6.19 9.82 4.71
N ASP A 46 7.14 10.64 4.27
CA ASP A 46 8.58 10.42 4.43
C ASP A 46 9.04 10.39 5.90
N ASP A 47 8.32 11.11 6.75
CA ASP A 47 8.44 11.08 8.22
C ASP A 47 7.71 9.90 8.88
N HIS A 48 7.15 8.98 8.10
CA HIS A 48 6.38 7.80 8.56
C HIS A 48 5.07 8.14 9.28
N GLU A 49 4.57 9.36 9.14
CA GLU A 49 3.23 9.73 9.59
C GLU A 49 2.17 9.22 8.60
N LEU A 50 0.99 8.87 9.10
CA LEU A 50 -0.12 8.47 8.24
C LEU A 50 -0.61 9.69 7.45
N LEU A 51 -0.76 9.53 6.14
CA LEU A 51 -1.44 10.51 5.29
C LEU A 51 -2.91 10.53 5.68
N ASP A 52 -3.26 11.47 6.55
CA ASP A 52 -4.56 11.52 7.16
C ASP A 52 -5.64 11.93 6.17
N ILE A 53 -6.59 11.02 5.95
CA ILE A 53 -7.75 11.18 5.06
C ILE A 53 -9.08 11.16 5.82
N TYR A 54 -9.06 11.19 7.15
CA TYR A 54 -10.26 11.06 7.97
C TYR A 54 -10.85 12.42 8.34
N LEU A 55 -12.18 12.50 8.26
CA LEU A 55 -12.96 13.66 8.65
C LEU A 55 -13.97 13.32 9.74
N PHE A 56 -13.98 14.13 10.79
CA PHE A 56 -14.95 14.09 11.86
C PHE A 56 -15.99 15.20 11.71
N LYS A 57 -17.18 14.98 12.27
CA LYS A 57 -18.29 15.95 12.16
C LYS A 57 -17.93 17.33 12.72
N ALA A 58 -17.10 17.38 13.76
CA ALA A 58 -16.69 18.62 14.42
C ALA A 58 -15.51 19.34 13.74
N ASP A 59 -14.95 18.78 12.66
CA ASP A 59 -13.76 19.36 12.03
C ASP A 59 -14.02 20.73 11.40
N SER A 60 -13.04 21.60 11.56
CA SER A 60 -13.04 22.95 10.99
C SER A 60 -13.00 22.91 9.46
N LYS A 61 -13.36 24.03 8.82
CA LYS A 61 -13.27 24.16 7.36
C LYS A 61 -11.84 23.98 6.85
N THR A 62 -10.85 24.57 7.53
CA THR A 62 -9.44 24.41 7.15
C THR A 62 -9.01 22.96 7.17
N ARG A 63 -9.42 22.22 8.21
CA ARG A 63 -9.13 20.79 8.34
C ARG A 63 -9.77 19.97 7.21
N ARG A 64 -11.01 20.31 6.84
CA ARG A 64 -11.71 19.71 5.68
C ARG A 64 -10.94 19.94 4.38
N ASP A 65 -10.51 21.17 4.12
CA ASP A 65 -9.75 21.51 2.92
C ASP A 65 -8.39 20.78 2.85
N GLU A 66 -7.75 20.49 4.00
CA GLU A 66 -6.52 19.70 4.07
C GLU A 66 -6.78 18.22 3.78
N VAL A 67 -7.79 17.62 4.41
CA VAL A 67 -8.14 16.21 4.19
C VAL A 67 -8.58 15.98 2.74
N ASP A 68 -9.33 16.90 2.14
CA ASP A 68 -9.73 16.78 0.73
C ASP A 68 -8.50 16.75 -0.20
N LYS A 69 -7.47 17.55 0.09
CA LYS A 69 -6.20 17.51 -0.66
C LYS A 69 -5.47 16.19 -0.46
N ASN A 70 -5.43 15.69 0.77
CA ASN A 70 -4.82 14.40 1.10
C ASN A 70 -5.54 13.26 0.40
N LEU A 71 -6.88 13.27 0.35
CA LEU A 71 -7.69 12.27 -0.34
C LEU A 71 -7.41 12.25 -1.85
N ILE A 72 -7.29 13.42 -2.48
CA ILE A 72 -6.92 13.53 -3.90
C ILE A 72 -5.53 12.93 -4.14
N LEU A 73 -4.56 13.21 -3.26
CA LEU A 73 -3.22 12.64 -3.36
C LEU A 73 -3.24 11.12 -3.14
N ALA A 74 -3.96 10.66 -2.12
CA ALA A 74 -4.11 9.24 -1.78
C ALA A 74 -4.66 8.44 -2.96
N ASN A 75 -5.74 8.93 -3.58
CA ASN A 75 -6.33 8.28 -4.76
C ASN A 75 -5.33 8.17 -5.91
N LYS A 76 -4.56 9.23 -6.21
CA LYS A 76 -3.54 9.18 -7.26
C LYS A 76 -2.43 8.17 -6.97
N LEU A 77 -1.98 8.08 -5.71
CA LEU A 77 -0.96 7.12 -5.30
C LEU A 77 -1.50 5.68 -5.39
N ILE A 78 -2.73 5.44 -4.94
CA ILE A 78 -3.39 4.14 -5.01
C ILE A 78 -3.59 3.71 -6.47
N GLU A 79 -4.10 4.59 -7.33
CA GLU A 79 -4.27 4.32 -8.77
C GLU A 79 -2.93 3.94 -9.43
N PHE A 80 -1.86 4.65 -9.08
CA PHE A 80 -0.51 4.31 -9.55
C PHE A 80 -0.08 2.91 -9.06
N CYS A 81 -0.28 2.60 -7.79
CA CYS A 81 0.07 1.29 -7.23
C CYS A 81 -0.75 0.14 -7.83
N ILE A 82 -2.05 0.36 -8.09
CA ILE A 82 -2.91 -0.61 -8.78
C ILE A 82 -2.38 -0.90 -10.19
N LYS A 83 -1.99 0.15 -10.93
CA LYS A 83 -1.43 0.00 -12.27
C LYS A 83 -0.14 -0.84 -12.29
N HIS A 84 0.69 -0.69 -11.25
CA HIS A 84 1.97 -1.37 -11.11
C HIS A 84 1.93 -2.55 -10.12
N PHE A 85 0.73 -3.09 -9.85
CA PHE A 85 0.53 -4.08 -8.79
C PHE A 85 1.26 -5.41 -9.07
N ASN A 86 1.48 -5.78 -10.32
CA ASN A 86 2.13 -7.04 -10.71
C ASN A 86 3.50 -6.86 -11.36
N ASP A 87 4.05 -5.64 -11.32
CA ASP A 87 5.35 -5.34 -11.94
C ASP A 87 6.51 -6.05 -11.23
N TYR A 88 6.41 -6.17 -9.90
CA TYR A 88 7.35 -6.99 -9.13
C TYR A 88 7.03 -8.46 -9.36
N LYS A 89 8.01 -9.19 -9.89
CA LYS A 89 7.95 -10.64 -10.03
C LYS A 89 8.79 -11.25 -8.91
N PRO A 90 8.19 -12.01 -7.98
CA PRO A 90 8.95 -12.71 -6.96
C PRO A 90 9.93 -13.68 -7.62
N LEU A 91 11.09 -13.86 -7.01
CA LEU A 91 12.06 -14.84 -7.46
C LEU A 91 11.46 -16.24 -7.34
N ASN A 92 11.52 -17.02 -8.42
CA ASN A 92 11.24 -18.44 -8.38
C ASN A 92 12.53 -19.17 -7.95
N PRO A 93 12.54 -19.93 -6.85
CA PRO A 93 13.72 -20.65 -6.39
C PRO A 93 14.35 -21.57 -7.45
N GLU A 94 13.55 -22.13 -8.35
CA GLU A 94 14.05 -22.98 -9.44
C GLU A 94 14.84 -22.18 -10.49
N GLU A 95 14.45 -20.92 -10.75
CA GLU A 95 15.17 -20.02 -11.66
C GLU A 95 16.51 -19.52 -11.08
N GLU A 96 16.65 -19.49 -9.75
CA GLU A 96 17.93 -19.17 -9.09
C GLU A 96 18.93 -20.33 -9.15
N ILE A 97 18.45 -21.56 -9.04
CA ILE A 97 19.29 -22.76 -9.14
C ILE A 97 19.86 -22.91 -10.55
N GLU A 98 19.12 -22.56 -11.60
CA GLU A 98 19.66 -22.56 -12.97
C GLU A 98 20.70 -21.47 -13.20
N LYS A 99 20.49 -20.26 -12.66
CA LYS A 99 21.47 -19.15 -12.79
C LYS A 99 22.78 -19.42 -12.04
N THR A 100 22.73 -20.17 -10.94
CA THR A 100 23.90 -20.52 -10.13
C THR A 100 24.69 -21.72 -10.69
N LYS A 101 24.11 -22.52 -11.60
CA LYS A 101 24.79 -23.64 -12.28
C LYS A 101 25.67 -23.24 -13.46
N ILE A 102 25.68 -21.96 -13.85
CA ILE A 102 26.45 -21.43 -15.00
C ILE A 102 27.86 -20.93 -14.56
N PHE A 103 28.26 -21.15 -13.30
CA PHE A 103 29.60 -20.86 -12.79
C PHE A 103 30.34 -22.13 -12.36
#